data_AF-A0A269PJ52-F1
#
_entry.id   AF-A0A269PJ52-F1
#
_cell.length_a   1.000
_cell.length_b   1.000
_cell.length_c   1.000
_cell.angle_alpha   90.00
_cell.angle_beta   90.00
_cell.angle_gamma   90.00
#
_symmetry.space_group_name_H-M   'P 1'
#
loop_
_entity.id
_entity.type
_entity.pdbx_description
1 polymer ?
#
loop_
_entity_poly.entity_id
_entity_poly.type
_entity_poly.pdbx_seq_one_letter_code
_entity_poly.pdbx_strand_id
1 'polypeptide(L)' 'YLYWIKQFILFNNKRHPLDMGKEEVKSYLSWLATSQNVAKNTQKSALNSIIFLYAQCLKINLGDLGFT' A
#
# COMPACT_ATOMS: atom_id res chain seq x y z
N TYR A 1 -4.46 -9.52 1.46
CA TYR A 1 -3.42 -9.45 0.42
C TYR A 1 -3.98 -8.99 -0.92
N LEU A 2 -4.57 -9.87 -1.75
CA LEU A 2 -5.04 -9.49 -3.10
C LEU A 2 -6.05 -8.33 -3.13
N TYR A 3 -6.98 -8.30 -2.17
CA TYR A 3 -7.95 -7.20 -2.03
C TYR A 3 -7.28 -5.83 -1.90
N TRP A 4 -6.33 -5.70 -0.97
CA TRP A 4 -5.60 -4.46 -0.71
C TRP A 4 -4.69 -4.07 -1.87
N ILE A 5 -4.06 -5.04 -2.52
CA ILE A 5 -3.24 -4.82 -3.71
C ILE A 5 -4.09 -4.25 -4.85
N LYS A 6 -5.26 -4.85 -5.12
CA LYS A 6 -6.20 -4.35 -6.14
C LYS A 6 -6.67 -2.94 -5.81
N GLN A 7 -7.08 -2.69 -4.57
CA GLN A 7 -7.50 -1.37 -4.10
C GLN A 7 -6.39 -0.32 -4.24
N PHE A 8 -5.14 -0.65 -3.89
CA PHE A 8 -3.99 0.23 -4.07
C PHE A 8 -3.76 0.60 -5.54
N ILE A 9 -3.86 -0.37 -6.46
CA ILE A 9 -3.74 -0.13 -7.91
C ILE A 9 -4.88 0.79 -8.39
N LEU A 10 -6.12 0.56 -7.93
CA LEU A 10 -7.27 1.38 -8.29
C LEU A 10 -7.17 2.80 -7.74
N PHE A 11 -6.70 2.97 -6.51
CA PHE A 11 -6.47 4.28 -5.89
C PHE A 11 -5.47 5.12 -6.70
N ASN A 12 -4.45 4.47 -7.26
CA ASN A 12 -3.45 5.12 -8.10
C ASN A 12 -3.82 5.11 -9.59
N ASN A 13 -5.11 5.15 -9.93
CA ASN A 13 -5.60 5.22 -11.31
C ASN A 13 -5.07 4.12 -12.24
N LYS A 14 -4.88 2.90 -11.71
CA LYS A 14 -4.30 1.76 -12.42
C LYS A 14 -2.85 1.97 -12.90
N ARG A 15 -2.12 2.92 -12.30
CA ARG A 15 -0.69 3.07 -12.53
C ARG A 15 0.04 1.79 -12.10
N HIS A 16 1.05 1.41 -12.85
CA HIS A 16 1.77 0.17 -12.56
C HIS A 16 2.61 0.34 -11.28
N PRO A 17 2.64 -0.63 -10.36
CA PRO A 17 3.37 -0.49 -9.09
C PRO A 17 4.89 -0.33 -9.20
N LEU A 18 5.48 -0.64 -10.36
CA LEU A 18 6.89 -0.31 -10.64
C LEU A 18 7.13 1.19 -10.76
N ASP A 19 6.13 1.94 -11.21
CA ASP A 19 6.19 3.40 -11.35
C ASP A 19 5.72 4.12 -10.08
N MET A 20 5.57 3.38 -8.97
CA MET A 20 5.06 3.87 -7.69
C MET A 20 6.04 3.52 -6.58
N GLY A 21 6.11 4.36 -5.57
CA GLY A 21 7.03 4.20 -4.46
C GLY A 21 6.40 4.49 -3.11
N LYS A 22 7.24 4.93 -2.18
CA LYS A 22 6.84 5.19 -0.79
C LYS A 22 5.73 6.22 -0.66
N GLU A 23 5.71 7.23 -1.54
CA GLU A 23 4.76 8.35 -1.47
C GLU A 23 3.33 7.90 -1.76
N GLU A 24 3.13 7.06 -2.79
CA GLU A 24 1.84 6.48 -3.12
C GLU A 24 1.35 5.54 -2.02
N VAL A 25 2.26 4.73 -1.44
CA VAL A 25 1.93 3.85 -0.32
C VAL A 25 1.47 4.66 0.89
N LYS A 26 2.19 5.74 1.24
CA LYS A 26 1.80 6.65 2.33
C LYS A 26 0.44 7.30 2.06
N SER A 27 0.25 7.83 0.85
CA SER A 27 -1.00 8.49 0.45
C SER A 27 -2.19 7.54 0.53
N TYR A 28 -2.04 6.31 0.05
CA TYR A 28 -3.06 5.28 0.12
C TYR A 28 -3.41 4.90 1.57
N LEU A 29 -2.41 4.71 2.43
CA LEU A 29 -2.64 4.35 3.83
C LEU A 29 -3.27 5.51 4.62
N SER A 30 -2.89 6.76 4.33
CA SER A 30 -3.53 7.95 4.90
C SER A 30 -4.99 8.07 4.44
N TRP A 31 -5.28 7.80 3.16
CA TRP A 31 -6.64 7.78 2.65
C TRP A 31 -7.49 6.69 3.32
N LEU A 32 -6.93 5.50 3.54
CA LEU A 32 -7.62 4.44 4.28
C LEU A 32 -7.97 4.86 5.71
N ALA A 33 -7.06 5.53 6.42
CA ALA A 33 -7.29 5.96 7.79
C ALA A 33 -8.30 7.11 7.88
N THR A 34 -8.26 8.07 6.95
CA THR A 34 -9.07 9.29 7.01
C THR A 34 -10.42 9.17 6.31
N SER A 35 -10.42 8.68 5.07
CA SER A 35 -11.64 8.64 4.24
C SER A 35 -12.44 7.37 4.46
N GLN A 36 -11.77 6.23 4.61
CA GLN A 36 -12.42 4.93 4.81
C GLN A 36 -12.59 4.57 6.30
N ASN A 37 -12.07 5.39 7.23
CA ASN A 37 -12.12 5.21 8.68
C ASN A 37 -11.79 3.77 9.13
N VAL A 38 -10.82 3.13 8.47
CA VAL A 38 -10.49 1.74 8.81
C VAL A 38 -9.75 1.67 10.14
N ALA A 39 -9.98 0.60 10.89
CA ALA A 39 -9.23 0.34 12.12
C ALA A 39 -7.72 0.23 11.84
N LYS A 40 -6.88 0.61 12.82
CA LYS A 40 -5.41 0.53 12.71
C LYS A 40 -4.90 -0.85 12.27
N ASN A 41 -5.51 -1.93 12.78
CA ASN A 41 -5.15 -3.30 12.39
C ASN A 41 -5.49 -3.61 10.92
N THR A 42 -6.57 -3.03 10.40
CA THR A 42 -6.96 -3.13 9.00
C THR A 42 -5.97 -2.39 8.11
N GLN A 43 -5.54 -1.19 8.51
CA GLN A 43 -4.49 -0.44 7.82
C GLN A 43 -3.16 -1.21 7.79
N LYS A 44 -2.79 -1.86 8.90
CA LYS A 44 -1.60 -2.73 8.97
C LYS A 44 -1.68 -3.92 8.01
N SER A 45 -2.86 -4.54 7.88
CA SER A 45 -3.09 -5.61 6.89
C SER A 45 -2.95 -5.10 5.45
N ALA A 46 -3.39 -3.87 5.17
CA ALA A 46 -3.19 -3.22 3.88
C ALA A 46 -1.72 -2.94 3.59
N LEU A 47 -0.98 -2.38 4.56
CA LEU A 47 0.46 -2.14 4.45
C LEU A 47 1.23 -3.45 4.18
N ASN A 48 0.98 -4.50 4.96
CA ASN A 48 1.62 -5.81 4.77
C ASN A 48 1.32 -6.39 3.38
N SER A 49 0.12 -6.14 2.85
CA SER A 49 -0.25 -6.59 1.51
C SER A 49 0.53 -5.87 0.41
N ILE A 50 0.80 -4.58 0.59
CA ILE A 50 1.61 -3.78 -0.35
C ILE A 50 3.08 -4.17 -0.22
N ILE A 51 3.62 -4.32 0.99
CA ILE A 51 4.99 -4.78 1.21
C ILE A 51 5.21 -6.15 0.54
N PHE A 52 4.25 -7.07 0.67
CA PHE A 52 4.29 -8.37 0.01
C PHE A 52 4.37 -8.23 -1.53
N LEU A 53 3.56 -7.36 -2.13
CA LEU A 53 3.61 -7.09 -3.58
C LEU A 53 5.00 -6.64 -4.03
N TYR A 54 5.56 -5.64 -3.35
CA TYR A 54 6.88 -5.10 -3.73
C TYR A 54 8.01 -6.09 -3.47
N ALA A 55 8.03 -6.74 -2.31
CA ALA A 55 9.10 -7.65 -1.93
C ALA A 55 9.06 -8.97 -2.71
N GLN A 56 7.89 -9.58 -2.86
CA GLN A 56 7.76 -10.92 -3.44
C GLN A 56 7.56 -10.90 -4.95
N CYS A 57 6.69 -10.02 -5.46
CA CYS A 57 6.37 -9.98 -6.89
C CYS A 57 7.35 -9.10 -7.68
N LEU A 58 7.66 -7.90 -7.17
CA LEU A 58 8.51 -6.93 -7.89
C LEU A 58 9.99 -7.02 -7.52
N LYS A 59 10.33 -7.76 -6.45
CA LYS A 59 11.70 -7.86 -5.89
C LYS A 59 12.32 -6.48 -5.59
N ILE A 60 11.48 -5.50 -5.22
CA ILE A 60 11.88 -4.15 -4.85
C ILE A 60 11.78 -4.02 -3.33
N ASN A 61 12.85 -3.50 -2.71
CA ASN A 61 12.83 -3.14 -1.31
C ASN A 61 12.29 -1.72 -1.16
N LEU A 62 11.08 -1.60 -0.60
CA LEU A 62 10.46 -0.30 -0.31
C LEU A 62 11.16 0.46 0.82
N GLY A 63 12.16 -0.09 1.50
CA GLY A 63 12.87 0.56 2.62
C GLY A 63 11.97 0.92 3.79
N ASP A 64 12.46 1.77 4.68
CA ASP A 64 11.65 2.28 5.79
C ASP A 64 10.56 3.23 5.27
N LEU A 65 9.30 2.89 5.60
CA LEU A 65 8.09 3.63 5.26
C LEU A 65 7.63 4.53 6.42
N GLY A 66 8.26 4.47 7.60
CA GLY A 66 7.92 5.29 8.76
C GLY A 66 6.61 4.89 9.45
N PHE A 67 6.18 3.63 9.29
CA PHE A 67 5.03 3.06 9.99
C PHE A 67 5.54 2.16 11.12
N THR A 68 5.94 2.78 12.24
CA THR A 68 6.24 2.11 13.51
C THR A 68 5.02 2.05 14.42
#